data_AF-A0A7W1AFU7-F1
#
_entry.id   AF-A0A7W1AFU7-F1
#
_cell.length_a   1.000
_cell.length_b   1.000
_cell.length_c   1.000
_cell.angle_alpha   90.00
_cell.angle_beta   90.00
_cell.angle_gamma   90.00
#
_symmetry.space_group_name_H-M   'P 1'
#
loop_
_entity.id
_entity.type
_entity.pdbx_description
1 polymer ?
#
loop_
_entity_poly.entity_id
_entity_poly.type
_entity_poly.pdbx_seq_one_letter_code
_entity_poly.pdbx_strand_id
1 'polypeptide(L)'
;MPVRVMVEDVWDEIHLDLPSVTPLVEVKRQALVAARVTHDPAAYLIKFRGAELQDESRSLAESGLVPNGALIVLPRRRRPVR
;
A
#
# COMPACT_ATOMS: atom_id res chain seq x y z
N MET A 1 -9.67 6.65 -9.08
CA MET A 1 -9.83 5.19 -9.15
C MET A 1 -9.78 4.68 -7.74
N PRO A 2 -10.87 4.07 -7.25
CA PRO A 2 -10.93 3.58 -5.89
C PRO A 2 -9.98 2.39 -5.72
N VAL A 3 -9.28 2.35 -4.59
CA VAL A 3 -8.32 1.31 -4.20
C VAL A 3 -8.51 1.02 -2.71
N ARG A 4 -8.40 -0.25 -2.34
CA ARG A 4 -8.43 -0.69 -0.94
C ARG A 4 -7.04 -1.12 -0.52
N VAL A 5 -6.57 -0.61 0.61
CA VAL A 5 -5.24 -0.89 1.13
C VAL A 5 -5.36 -1.42 2.55
N MET A 6 -5.09 -2.70 2.73
CA MET A 6 -4.93 -3.28 4.07
C MET A 6 -3.57 -2.84 4.64
N VAL A 7 -3.57 -2.15 5.78
CA VAL A 7 -2.35 -1.77 6.50
C VAL A 7 -2.15 -2.74 7.65
N GLU A 8 -1.20 -3.67 7.48
CA GLU A 8 -0.98 -4.78 8.42
C GLU A 8 -0.60 -4.29 9.83
N ASP A 9 0.10 -3.17 9.93
CA ASP A 9 0.63 -2.64 11.21
C ASP A 9 -0.47 -2.27 12.21
N VAL A 10 -1.64 -1.86 11.70
CA VAL A 10 -2.82 -1.47 12.51
C VAL A 10 -4.02 -2.37 12.25
N TRP A 11 -3.89 -3.33 11.33
CA TRP A 11 -4.94 -4.25 10.91
C TRP A 11 -6.23 -3.54 10.42
N ASP A 12 -6.05 -2.48 9.63
CA ASP A 12 -7.14 -1.62 9.12
C ASP A 12 -7.14 -1.54 7.59
N GLU A 13 -8.33 -1.43 6.98
CA GLU A 13 -8.50 -1.30 5.53
C GLU A 13 -8.78 0.17 5.16
N ILE A 14 -7.82 0.80 4.51
CA ILE A 14 -7.91 2.18 4.05
C ILE A 14 -8.46 2.23 2.63
N HIS A 15 -9.52 3.01 2.42
CA HIS A 15 -10.08 3.26 1.09
C HIS A 15 -9.55 4.58 0.54
N LEU A 16 -8.89 4.53 -0.61
CA LEU A 16 -8.32 5.70 -1.28
C LEU A 16 -8.95 5.85 -2.66
N ASP A 17 -9.32 7.07 -3.05
CA ASP A 17 -9.69 7.39 -4.43
C ASP A 17 -8.58 8.20 -5.08
N LEU A 18 -7.79 7.56 -5.94
CA LEU A 18 -6.57 8.12 -6.52
C LEU A 18 -6.57 8.07 -8.04
N PRO A 19 -5.98 9.05 -8.74
CA PRO A 19 -5.74 8.94 -10.18
C PRO A 19 -5.05 7.62 -10.54
N SER A 20 -5.42 7.01 -11.67
CA SER A 20 -4.82 5.74 -12.11
C SER A 20 -3.32 5.84 -12.42
N VAL A 21 -2.84 7.06 -12.69
CA VAL A 21 -1.44 7.41 -12.92
C VAL A 21 -0.63 7.55 -11.63
N THR A 22 -1.29 7.50 -10.46
CA THR A 22 -0.60 7.66 -9.17
C THR A 22 0.40 6.52 -8.97
N PRO A 23 1.67 6.83 -8.65
CA PRO A 23 2.68 5.82 -8.34
C PRO A 23 2.33 5.03 -7.08
N LEU A 24 2.72 3.76 -7.04
CA LEU A 24 2.53 2.88 -5.90
C LEU A 24 3.20 3.41 -4.62
N VAL A 25 4.36 4.06 -4.73
CA VAL A 25 5.04 4.70 -3.59
C VAL A 25 4.17 5.75 -2.91
N GLU A 26 3.39 6.51 -3.70
CA GLU A 26 2.49 7.53 -3.18
C GLU A 26 1.25 6.91 -2.55
N VAL A 27 0.74 5.82 -3.12
CA VAL A 27 -0.38 5.05 -2.53
C VAL A 27 0.02 4.50 -1.15
N LYS A 28 1.22 3.92 -1.04
CA LYS A 28 1.75 3.46 0.25
C LYS A 28 1.85 4.59 1.26
N ARG A 29 2.42 5.73 0.86
CA ARG A 29 2.57 6.90 1.73
C ARG A 29 1.21 7.39 2.23
N GLN A 30 0.22 7.53 1.36
CA GLN A 30 -1.11 7.99 1.73
C GLN A 30 -1.85 6.98 2.63
N ALA A 31 -1.74 5.69 2.34
CA ALA A 31 -2.33 4.65 3.19
C ALA A 31 -1.76 4.66 4.61
N LEU A 32 -0.43 4.78 4.75
CA LEU A 32 0.22 4.87 6.06
C LEU A 32 -0.19 6.13 6.84
N VAL A 33 -0.27 7.27 6.16
CA VAL A 33 -0.73 8.53 6.77
C VAL A 33 -2.19 8.43 7.23
N ALA A 34 -3.08 7.87 6.40
CA ALA A 34 -4.48 7.66 6.76
C ALA A 34 -4.65 6.69 7.95
N ALA A 35 -3.82 5.64 7.99
CA ALA A 35 -3.74 4.68 9.09
C ALA A 35 -3.02 5.22 10.35
N ARG A 36 -2.57 6.49 10.34
CA ARG A 36 -1.83 7.14 11.44
C ARG A 36 -0.55 6.39 11.85
N VAL A 37 0.07 5.69 10.90
CA VAL A 37 1.35 5.02 11.10
C VAL A 37 2.47 6.06 10.99
N THR A 38 3.30 6.17 12.03
CA THR A 38 4.38 7.18 12.12
C THR A 38 5.76 6.66 11.71
N HIS A 39 5.85 5.38 11.36
CA HIS A 39 7.09 4.74 10.92
C HIS A 39 7.50 5.18 9.50
N ASP A 40 8.79 5.02 9.20
CA ASP A 40 9.34 5.29 7.88
C ASP A 40 8.64 4.44 6.79
N PRO A 41 8.03 5.02 5.75
CA PRO A 41 7.44 4.30 4.64
C PRO A 41 8.40 3.33 3.92
N ALA A 42 9.72 3.59 3.95
CA ALA A 42 10.72 2.68 3.39
C ALA A 42 10.84 1.36 4.17
N ALA A 43 10.37 1.33 5.42
CA ALA A 43 10.27 0.11 6.22
C ALA A 43 9.08 -0.78 5.84
N TYR A 44 8.27 -0.39 4.85
CA TYR A 44 7.10 -1.13 4.36
C TYR A 44 7.25 -1.50 2.90
N LEU A 45 6.65 -2.63 2.53
CA LEU A 45 6.48 -3.09 1.15
C LEU A 45 5.00 -3.16 0.80
N ILE A 46 4.71 -3.19 -0.50
CA ILE A 46 3.37 -3.40 -1.04
C ILE A 46 3.28 -4.80 -1.61
N LYS A 47 2.18 -5.51 -1.30
CA LYS A 47 1.80 -6.74 -1.97
C LYS A 47 0.54 -6.54 -2.81
N PHE A 48 0.54 -7.19 -3.97
CA PHE A 48 -0.62 -7.35 -4.84
C PHE A 48 -0.73 -8.81 -5.29
N ARG A 49 -1.90 -9.41 -5.14
CA ARG A 49 -2.17 -10.83 -5.50
C ARG A 49 -1.14 -11.82 -4.93
N GLY A 50 -0.67 -11.58 -3.70
CA GLY A 50 0.29 -12.43 -3.01
C GLY A 50 1.78 -12.20 -3.37
N ALA A 51 2.07 -11.35 -4.35
CA ALA A 51 3.44 -10.99 -4.73
C ALA A 51 3.84 -9.61 -4.22
N GLU A 52 5.12 -9.43 -3.88
CA GLU A 52 5.72 -8.11 -3.60
C GLU A 52 5.85 -7.31 -4.89
N LEU A 53 5.41 -6.05 -4.86
CA LEU A 53 5.64 -5.09 -5.94
C LEU A 53 7.00 -4.42 -5.72
N GLN A 54 8.02 -4.85 -6.46
CA GLN A 54 9.39 -4.34 -6.33
C GLN A 54 9.57 -2.94 -6.92
N ASP A 55 8.86 -2.65 -8.00
CA ASP A 55 8.92 -1.38 -8.72
C ASP A 55 7.75 -0.49 -8.29
N GLU A 56 7.97 0.27 -7.22
CA GLU A 56 6.97 1.19 -6.67
C GLU A 56 6.86 2.51 -7.46
N SER A 57 7.68 2.70 -8.49
CA SER A 57 7.59 3.86 -9.38
C SER A 57 6.44 3.73 -10.39
N ARG A 58 6.00 2.49 -10.65
CA ARG A 58 4.86 2.20 -11.52
C ARG A 58 3.58 2.80 -10.99
N SER A 59 2.75 3.23 -11.92
CA SER A 59 1.40 3.69 -11.61
C SER A 59 0.47 2.53 -11.22
N LEU A 60 -0.66 2.87 -10.58
CA LEU A 60 -1.72 1.91 -10.28
C LEU A 60 -2.19 1.15 -11.53
N ALA A 61 -2.36 1.83 -12.66
CA ALA A 61 -2.76 1.19 -13.91
C ALA A 61 -1.70 0.22 -14.46
N GLU A 62 -0.43 0.61 -14.45
CA GLU A 62 0.67 -0.21 -14.96
C GLU A 62 0.96 -1.43 -14.08
N SER A 63 0.57 -1.38 -12.80
CA SER A 63 0.66 -2.52 -11.89
C SER A 63 -0.40 -3.62 -12.16
N GLY A 64 -1.32 -3.39 -13.10
CA GLY A 64 -2.42 -4.30 -13.40
C GLY A 64 -3.54 -4.26 -12.35
N LEU A 65 -3.58 -3.20 -11.53
CA LEU A 65 -4.63 -2.97 -10.56
C LEU A 65 -5.90 -2.51 -11.27
N VAL A 66 -7.02 -3.13 -10.91
CA VAL A 66 -8.36 -2.75 -11.37
C VAL A 66 -9.04 -1.84 -10.33
N PRO A 67 -10.08 -1.09 -10.71
CA PRO A 67 -10.87 -0.34 -9.73
C PRO A 67 -11.36 -1.23 -8.58
N ASN A 68 -11.30 -0.70 -7.35
CA ASN A 68 -11.56 -1.41 -6.09
C ASN A 68 -10.61 -2.60 -5.80
N GLY A 69 -9.48 -2.66 -6.51
CA GLY A 69 -8.41 -3.62 -6.27
C GLY A 69 -7.86 -3.51 -4.85
N ALA A 70 -7.45 -4.66 -4.30
CA ALA A 70 -6.90 -4.76 -2.95
C ALA A 70 -5.37 -4.82 -3.00
N LEU A 71 -4.73 -3.96 -2.22
CA LEU A 71 -3.31 -3.94 -1.92
C LEU A 71 -3.10 -4.23 -0.43
N ILE A 72 -1.93 -4.75 -0.08
CA ILE A 72 -1.53 -4.93 1.31
C ILE A 72 -0.23 -4.18 1.53
N VAL A 73 -0.20 -3.30 2.53
CA VAL A 73 1.00 -2.61 3.02
C VAL A 73 1.42 -3.28 4.32
N LEU A 74 2.65 -3.78 4.36
CA LEU A 74 3.18 -4.49 5.51
C LEU A 74 4.65 -4.16 5.78
N PRO A 75 5.12 -4.27 7.03
CA PRO A 75 6.52 -4.13 7.35
C PRO A 75 7.41 -5.08 6.53
N ARG A 76 8.52 -4.56 5.96
CA ARG A 76 9.53 -5.34 5.23
C ARG A 76 10.19 -6.42 6.09
N ARG A 77 10.25 -6.18 7.39
CA ARG A 77 10.85 -7.07 8.38
C ARG A 77 9.83 -7.35 9.47
N ARG A 78 9.81 -8.60 9.94
CA ARG A 78 9.02 -8.99 11.12
C ARG A 78 9.38 -8.09 12.29
N ARG A 79 8.37 -7.57 12.96
CA ARG A 79 8.53 -6.80 14.18
C ARG A 79 8.15 -7.68 15.38
N PRO A 80 8.84 -7.54 16.51
CA PRO A 80 8.45 -8.24 17.72
C PRO A 80 7.05 -7.77 18.15
N VAL A 81 6.18 -8.73 18.47
CA VAL A 81 4.87 -8.45 19.07
C VAL A 81 5.12 -7.99 20.51
N ARG A 82 4.61 -6.81 20.88
CA ARG A 82 4.70 -6.25 22.23
C ARG A 82 3.34 -6.30 22.90
#